data_AF-A0A7K1GA33-F1
#
_entry.id   AF-A0A7K1GA33-F1
#
_cell.length_a   1.000
_cell.length_b   1.000
_cell.length_c   1.000
_cell.angle_alpha   90.00
_cell.angle_beta   90.00
_cell.angle_gamma   90.00
#
_symmetry.space_group_name_H-M   'P 1'
#
loop_
_entity.id
_entity.type
_entity.pdbx_description
1 polymer ?
#
loop_
_entity_poly.entity_id
_entity_poly.type
_entity_poly.pdbx_seq_one_letter_code
_entity_poly.pdbx_strand_id
1 'polypeptide(L)'
;MKVEREFASWDEIGKPVFEREQIYFPNKKSSLYLKSKNWGLTADHKISVISTKREMEFQPDSISEYIFHGFGGIIYKTENDTLKIYSTQKPKIPPKFESEIKVEIIEIKNNPEWIKLNEKIKSEYRKFE
;
A
#
# COMPACT_ATOMS: atom_id res chain seq x y z
N MET A 1 -41.12 -0.22 -22.99
CA MET A 1 -40.24 -0.03 -21.83
C MET A 1 -39.81 -1.40 -21.33
N LYS A 2 -38.59 -1.83 -21.64
CA LYS A 2 -37.94 -2.99 -21.02
C LYS A 2 -36.47 -2.63 -20.95
N VAL A 3 -36.03 -2.27 -19.75
CA VAL A 3 -34.64 -1.98 -19.45
C VAL A 3 -33.95 -3.33 -19.36
N GLU A 4 -33.17 -3.69 -20.37
CA GLU A 4 -32.13 -4.70 -20.26
C GLU A 4 -31.09 -4.13 -19.28
N ARG A 5 -31.26 -4.46 -17.98
CA ARG A 5 -30.22 -4.21 -16.99
C ARG A 5 -29.11 -5.20 -17.25
N GLU A 6 -27.99 -4.66 -17.71
CA GLU A 6 -26.72 -5.32 -17.93
C GLU A 6 -26.37 -6.28 -16.78
N PHE A 7 -26.42 -7.59 -17.07
CA PHE A 7 -25.87 -8.66 -16.22
C PHE A 7 -24.33 -8.72 -16.33
N ALA A 8 -23.64 -7.57 -16.38
CA ALA A 8 -22.20 -7.53 -16.61
C ALA A 8 -21.35 -7.66 -15.34
N SER A 9 -21.92 -7.71 -14.13
CA SER A 9 -21.15 -7.43 -12.90
C SER A 9 -20.99 -8.60 -11.91
N TRP A 10 -21.14 -9.86 -12.32
CA TRP A 10 -20.88 -11.01 -11.43
C TRP A 10 -19.57 -11.74 -11.73
N ASP A 11 -19.10 -11.76 -12.97
CA ASP A 11 -17.82 -12.40 -13.37
C ASP A 11 -16.56 -11.56 -13.04
N GLU A 12 -16.73 -10.30 -12.64
CA GLU A 12 -15.65 -9.42 -12.17
C GLU A 12 -15.48 -9.44 -10.64
N ILE A 13 -16.47 -9.94 -9.90
CA ILE A 13 -16.40 -10.08 -8.45
C ILE A 13 -15.50 -11.28 -8.13
N GLY A 14 -14.23 -11.02 -7.80
CA GLY A 14 -13.27 -12.03 -7.34
C GLY A 14 -11.98 -12.11 -8.16
N LYS A 15 -11.87 -11.39 -9.29
CA LYS A 15 -10.58 -11.26 -9.98
C LYS A 15 -9.67 -10.31 -9.20
N PRO A 16 -8.39 -10.67 -8.97
CA PRO A 16 -7.48 -9.81 -8.24
C PRO A 16 -7.19 -8.53 -9.04
N VAL A 17 -7.48 -7.39 -8.43
CA VAL A 17 -7.08 -6.06 -8.89
C VAL A 17 -5.75 -5.71 -8.23
N PHE A 18 -4.78 -5.30 -9.05
CA PHE A 18 -3.46 -4.89 -8.60
C PHE A 18 -3.26 -3.39 -8.81
N GLU A 19 -2.67 -2.72 -7.83
CA GLU A 19 -2.21 -1.34 -7.96
C GLU A 19 -0.74 -1.24 -7.58
N ARG A 20 -0.05 -0.26 -8.15
CA ARG A 20 1.36 0.01 -7.84
C ARG A 20 1.64 1.49 -7.94
N GLU A 21 2.30 2.01 -6.91
CA GLU A 21 2.90 3.34 -6.88
C GLU A 21 4.42 3.21 -6.76
N GLN A 22 5.16 3.96 -7.58
CA GLN A 22 6.62 4.01 -7.54
C GLN A 22 7.08 5.25 -6.76
N ILE A 23 7.98 5.04 -5.80
CA ILE A 23 8.59 6.08 -4.99
C ILE A 23 10.08 6.12 -5.32
N TYR A 24 10.50 7.16 -6.06
CA TYR A 24 11.89 7.33 -6.45
C TYR A 24 12.67 8.16 -5.43
N PHE A 25 13.88 7.71 -5.09
CA PHE A 25 14.82 8.35 -4.16
C PHE A 25 16.05 8.83 -4.92
N PRO A 26 16.14 10.13 -5.28
CA PRO A 26 17.17 10.64 -6.17
C PRO A 26 18.60 10.46 -5.65
N ASN A 27 18.82 10.64 -4.34
CA ASN A 27 20.16 10.58 -3.74
C ASN A 27 20.78 9.18 -3.85
N LYS A 28 19.96 8.14 -3.75
CA LYS A 28 20.38 6.73 -3.87
C LYS A 28 20.15 6.15 -5.27
N LYS A 29 19.53 6.91 -6.17
CA LYS A 29 19.14 6.45 -7.51
C LYS A 29 18.36 5.13 -7.46
N SER A 30 17.54 4.95 -6.43
CA SER A 30 16.79 3.73 -6.17
C SER A 30 15.30 4.02 -6.04
N SER A 31 14.47 3.00 -6.20
CA SER A 31 13.02 3.12 -6.04
C SER A 31 12.48 2.07 -5.07
N LEU A 32 11.49 2.47 -4.29
CA LEU A 32 10.60 1.54 -3.62
C LEU A 32 9.24 1.54 -4.31
N TYR A 33 8.52 0.44 -4.16
CA TYR A 33 7.19 0.26 -4.75
C TYR A 33 6.20 -0.04 -3.63
N LEU A 34 5.13 0.75 -3.57
CA LEU A 34 3.92 0.38 -2.84
C LEU A 34 3.05 -0.40 -3.81
N LYS A 35 2.67 -1.62 -3.44
CA LYS A 35 1.81 -2.47 -4.28
C LYS A 35 0.60 -2.89 -3.45
N SER A 36 -0.56 -3.04 -4.08
CA SER A 36 -1.72 -3.64 -3.46
C SER A 36 -2.31 -4.72 -4.36
N LYS A 37 -2.91 -5.72 -3.74
CA LYS A 37 -3.68 -6.78 -4.35
C LYS A 37 -5.01 -6.85 -3.61
N ASN A 38 -6.11 -6.62 -4.31
CA ASN A 38 -7.46 -6.75 -3.77
C ASN A 38 -8.25 -7.77 -4.61
N TRP A 39 -8.79 -8.81 -3.99
CA TRP A 39 -9.52 -9.88 -4.68
C TRP A 39 -10.90 -10.16 -4.07
N GLY A 40 -11.45 -9.21 -3.30
CA GLY A 40 -12.76 -9.38 -2.66
C GLY A 40 -13.29 -8.10 -2.05
N LEU A 41 -14.44 -8.22 -1.38
CA LEU A 41 -15.15 -7.09 -0.77
C LEU A 41 -14.80 -6.90 0.71
N THR A 42 -14.16 -7.89 1.33
CA THR A 42 -13.85 -7.91 2.77
C THR A 42 -12.34 -7.75 3.02
N ALA A 43 -11.97 -7.27 4.22
CA ALA A 43 -10.61 -6.82 4.50
C ALA A 43 -9.55 -7.92 4.39
N ASP A 44 -9.90 -9.15 4.69
CA ASP A 44 -9.07 -10.34 4.49
C ASP A 44 -8.71 -10.61 3.02
N HIS A 45 -9.36 -9.92 2.08
CA HIS A 45 -9.11 -10.02 0.64
C HIS A 45 -8.28 -8.86 0.09
N LYS A 46 -7.61 -8.08 0.94
CA LYS A 46 -6.65 -7.05 0.53
C LYS A 46 -5.30 -7.21 1.21
N ILE A 47 -4.25 -7.14 0.41
CA ILE A 47 -2.86 -7.09 0.87
C ILE A 47 -2.17 -5.90 0.21
N SER A 48 -1.45 -5.12 1.00
CA SER A 48 -0.54 -4.09 0.50
C SER A 48 0.89 -4.41 0.92
N VAL A 49 1.86 -4.15 0.05
CA VAL A 49 3.28 -4.41 0.33
C VAL A 49 4.17 -3.22 -0.02
N ILE A 50 5.28 -3.12 0.71
CA ILE A 50 6.42 -2.28 0.33
C ILE A 50 7.50 -3.21 -0.19
N SER A 51 7.93 -2.97 -1.43
CA SER A 51 8.86 -3.85 -2.14
C SER A 51 9.92 -3.08 -2.91
N THR A 52 11.05 -3.72 -3.15
CA THR A 52 12.07 -3.27 -4.12
C THR A 52 11.80 -3.81 -5.52
N LYS A 53 10.87 -4.77 -5.65
CA LYS A 53 10.49 -5.44 -6.89
C LYS A 53 9.43 -4.63 -7.64
N ARG A 54 9.68 -4.35 -8.93
CA ARG A 54 8.86 -3.46 -9.78
C ARG A 54 7.57 -4.13 -10.26
N GLU A 55 7.50 -5.44 -10.30
CA GLU A 55 6.42 -6.24 -10.87
C GLU A 55 5.06 -5.81 -10.29
N MET A 56 4.07 -5.61 -11.18
CA MET A 56 2.73 -5.15 -10.79
C MET A 56 1.92 -6.27 -10.15
N GLU A 57 1.89 -7.44 -10.79
CA GLU A 57 1.34 -8.65 -10.20
C GLU A 57 2.37 -9.28 -9.28
N PHE A 58 1.94 -9.71 -8.10
CA PHE A 58 2.84 -10.27 -7.09
C PHE A 58 2.14 -11.26 -6.16
N GLN A 59 2.95 -12.08 -5.52
CA GLN A 59 2.61 -12.77 -4.28
C GLN A 59 3.47 -12.16 -3.15
N PRO A 60 2.89 -11.87 -1.98
CA PRO A 60 3.61 -11.22 -0.90
C PRO A 60 4.75 -12.10 -0.40
N ASP A 61 5.96 -11.56 -0.38
CA ASP A 61 7.17 -12.25 0.05
C ASP A 61 7.55 -11.80 1.47
N SER A 62 7.25 -12.64 2.45
CA SER A 62 7.51 -12.27 3.84
C SER A 62 8.99 -12.24 4.26
N ILE A 63 9.90 -12.65 3.37
CA ILE A 63 11.34 -12.56 3.59
C ILE A 63 11.84 -11.17 3.19
N SER A 64 11.32 -10.61 2.10
CA SER A 64 11.85 -9.40 1.46
C SER A 64 10.88 -8.22 1.34
N GLU A 65 9.65 -8.33 1.83
CA GLU A 65 8.64 -7.28 1.71
C GLU A 65 7.98 -6.97 3.06
N TYR A 66 7.64 -5.69 3.26
CA TYR A 66 6.72 -5.31 4.34
C TYR A 66 5.31 -5.64 3.89
N ILE A 67 4.54 -6.35 4.73
CA ILE A 67 3.20 -6.82 4.35
C ILE A 67 2.14 -6.27 5.30
N PHE A 68 1.16 -5.57 4.75
CA PHE A 68 -0.01 -5.03 5.42
C PHE A 68 -1.24 -5.84 4.99
N HIS A 69 -2.08 -6.22 5.95
CA HIS A 69 -3.27 -7.06 5.70
C HIS A 69 -4.54 -6.28 6.04
N GLY A 70 -5.39 -6.03 5.06
CA GLY A 70 -6.65 -5.31 5.25
C GLY A 70 -6.73 -3.97 4.53
N PHE A 71 -7.85 -3.29 4.76
CA PHE A 71 -8.16 -1.96 4.19
C PHE A 71 -7.63 -0.79 5.02
N GLY A 72 -6.65 -1.02 5.89
CA GLY A 72 -5.96 0.05 6.60
C GLY A 72 -5.03 0.77 5.62
N GLY A 73 -5.56 1.75 4.89
CA GLY A 73 -4.81 2.53 3.89
C GLY A 73 -3.47 3.01 4.42
N ILE A 74 -2.53 3.27 3.51
CA ILE A 74 -1.16 3.66 3.83
C ILE A 74 -1.00 5.14 3.53
N ILE A 75 -0.64 5.95 4.53
CA ILE A 75 -0.18 7.32 4.31
C ILE A 75 1.34 7.29 4.33
N TYR A 76 1.99 7.95 3.39
CA TYR A 76 3.44 7.94 3.29
C TYR A 76 4.00 9.30 2.89
N LYS A 77 5.28 9.51 3.23
CA LYS A 77 6.09 10.61 2.72
C LYS A 77 7.54 10.19 2.59
N THR A 78 8.28 10.93 1.79
CA THR A 78 9.72 10.75 1.62
C THR A 78 10.46 11.86 2.35
N GLU A 79 11.48 11.49 3.10
CA GLU A 79 12.40 12.42 3.75
C GLU A 79 13.82 11.92 3.54
N ASN A 80 14.60 12.60 2.70
CA ASN A 80 15.92 12.15 2.25
C ASN A 80 15.86 10.71 1.71
N ASP A 81 16.62 9.78 2.29
CA ASP A 81 16.66 8.35 1.92
C ASP A 81 15.76 7.49 2.82
N THR A 82 14.73 8.11 3.42
CA THR A 82 13.77 7.43 4.30
C THR A 82 12.35 7.52 3.74
N LEU A 83 11.71 6.37 3.61
CA LEU A 83 10.28 6.24 3.41
C LEU A 83 9.59 6.16 4.77
N LYS A 84 8.85 7.20 5.15
CA LYS A 84 8.01 7.18 6.35
C LYS A 84 6.63 6.71 5.99
N ILE A 85 6.19 5.67 6.68
CA ILE A 85 4.89 5.02 6.51
C ILE A 85 4.07 5.21 7.77
N TYR A 86 2.86 5.72 7.61
CA TYR A 86 1.85 5.85 8.64
C TYR A 86 0.72 4.89 8.31
N SER A 87 0.43 3.98 9.23
CA SER A 87 -0.67 3.03 9.07
C SER A 87 -1.33 2.76 10.41
N THR A 88 -2.63 2.47 10.38
CA THR A 88 -3.37 1.99 11.55
C THR A 88 -3.10 0.51 11.84
N GLN A 89 -2.45 -0.18 10.91
CA GLN A 89 -2.12 -1.60 11.02
C GLN A 89 -0.61 -1.79 11.11
N LYS A 90 -0.21 -2.74 11.96
CA LYS A 90 1.20 -3.14 12.06
C LYS A 90 1.54 -4.11 10.93
N PRO A 91 2.53 -3.81 10.08
CA PRO A 91 2.94 -4.73 9.03
C PRO A 91 3.72 -5.92 9.60
N LYS A 92 3.73 -7.02 8.84
CA LYS A 92 4.77 -8.03 8.97
C LYS A 92 6.06 -7.43 8.40
N ILE A 93 7.06 -7.30 9.26
CA ILE A 93 8.37 -6.74 8.90
C ILE A 93 9.23 -7.89 8.32
N PRO A 94 9.85 -7.70 7.14
CA PRO A 94 10.72 -8.71 6.55
C PRO A 94 12.01 -8.85 7.37
N PRO A 95 12.52 -10.09 7.56
CA PRO A 95 13.83 -10.31 8.18
C PRO A 95 14.98 -9.81 7.29
N LYS A 96 14.78 -9.70 5.97
CA LYS A 96 15.80 -9.27 5.00
C LYS A 96 15.22 -8.33 3.95
N PHE A 97 15.22 -7.03 4.25
CA PHE A 97 14.85 -6.00 3.28
C PHE A 97 16.11 -5.45 2.60
N GLU A 98 16.40 -5.92 1.39
CA GLU A 98 17.58 -5.51 0.62
C GLU A 98 17.35 -4.16 -0.07
N SER A 99 17.47 -3.07 0.69
CA SER A 99 17.36 -1.71 0.18
C SER A 99 18.27 -0.75 0.93
N GLU A 100 18.87 0.19 0.20
CA GLU A 100 19.58 1.33 0.80
C GLU A 100 18.62 2.41 1.34
N ILE A 101 17.33 2.32 0.98
CA ILE A 101 16.28 3.21 1.46
C ILE A 101 15.77 2.69 2.79
N LYS A 102 15.83 3.52 3.83
CA LYS A 102 15.30 3.19 5.14
C LYS A 102 13.77 3.25 5.11
N VAL A 103 13.11 2.23 5.62
CA VAL A 103 11.65 2.24 5.80
C VAL A 103 11.34 2.39 7.29
N GLU A 104 10.66 3.47 7.64
CA GLU A 104 10.22 3.77 9.01
C GLU A 104 8.71 3.61 9.10
N ILE A 105 8.25 2.70 9.95
CA ILE A 105 6.83 2.43 10.17
C ILE A 105 6.37 3.11 11.46
N ILE A 106 5.35 3.96 11.35
CA ILE A 106 4.72 4.68 12.44
C ILE A 106 3.28 4.16 12.55
N GLU A 107 3.04 3.34 13.56
CA GLU A 107 1.71 2.78 13.85
C GLU A 107 0.85 3.84 14.53
N ILE A 108 -0.30 4.16 13.92
CA ILE A 108 -1.26 5.14 14.43
C ILE A 108 -2.39 4.41 15.14
N LYS A 109 -2.39 4.44 16.47
CA LYS A 109 -3.36 3.71 17.29
C LYS A 109 -4.69 4.44 17.48
N ASN A 110 -4.67 5.77 17.35
CA ASN A 110 -5.79 6.62 17.70
C ASN A 110 -6.40 7.31 16.47
N ASN A 111 -7.72 7.25 16.33
CA ASN A 111 -8.45 7.84 15.21
C ASN A 111 -8.19 9.35 15.01
N PRO A 112 -8.07 10.20 16.05
CA PRO A 112 -7.81 11.63 15.85
C PRO A 112 -6.47 11.94 15.16
N GLU A 113 -5.43 11.15 15.42
CA GLU A 113 -4.13 11.31 14.76
C GLU A 113 -4.21 10.91 13.28
N TRP A 114 -4.95 9.84 13.00
CA TRP A 114 -5.21 9.39 11.63
C TRP A 114 -5.97 10.44 10.81
N ILE A 115 -7.00 11.07 11.39
CA ILE A 115 -7.76 12.15 10.75
C ILE A 115 -6.86 13.34 10.44
N LYS A 116 -6.05 13.79 11.41
CA LYS A 116 -5.09 14.90 11.21
C LYS A 116 -4.07 14.61 10.12
N LEU A 117 -3.60 13.36 9.98
CA LEU A 117 -2.71 12.95 8.89
C LEU A 117 -3.43 12.99 7.54
N ASN A 118 -4.69 12.55 7.49
CA ASN A 118 -5.48 12.59 6.26
C ASN A 118 -5.71 14.03 5.75
N GLU A 119 -5.89 14.99 6.64
CA GLU A 119 -6.02 16.41 6.26
C GLU A 119 -4.75 16.97 5.59
N LYS A 120 -3.57 16.38 5.87
CA LYS A 120 -2.27 16.81 5.33
C LYS A 120 -1.88 16.16 4.00
N ILE A 121 -2.68 15.24 3.46
CA ILE A 121 -2.42 14.55 2.17
C ILE A 121 -2.32 15.53 0.98
N LYS A 122 -2.78 16.77 1.14
CA LYS A 122 -2.74 17.78 0.06
C LYS A 122 -1.48 18.64 0.02
N SER A 123 -0.60 18.56 1.02
CA SER A 123 0.60 19.42 1.09
C SER A 123 1.92 18.64 1.07
N GLU A 124 2.05 17.59 1.88
CA GLU A 124 3.34 16.92 2.13
C GLU A 124 3.25 15.38 2.18
N TYR A 125 2.04 14.82 2.27
CA TYR A 125 1.81 13.39 2.45
C TYR A 125 1.09 12.85 1.22
N ARG A 126 1.27 11.56 0.94
CA ARG A 126 0.53 10.84 -0.09
C ARG A 126 -0.22 9.68 0.54
N LYS A 127 -1.33 9.27 -0.08
CA LYS A 127 -2.13 8.13 0.35
C LYS A 127 -2.09 7.05 -0.72
N PHE A 128 -1.96 5.81 -0.27
CA PHE A 128 -2.06 4.61 -1.08
C PHE A 128 -3.15 3.73 -0.47
N GLU A 129 -4.22 3.50 -1.21
CA GLU A 129 -5.35 2.67 -0.77
C GLU A 129 -5.38 1.35 -1.50
#